data_AF-J1SZ32-F1
#
_entry.id   AF-J1SZ32-F1
#
_cell.length_a   1.000
_cell.length_b   1.000
_cell.length_c   1.000
_cell.angle_alpha   90.00
_cell.angle_beta   90.00
_cell.angle_gamma   90.00
#
_symmetry.space_group_name_H-M   'P 1'
#
loop_
_entity.id
_entity.type
_entity.pdbx_description
1 polymer ?
#
loop_
_entity_poly.entity_id
_entity_poly.type
_entity_poly.pdbx_seq_one_letter_code
_entity_poly.pdbx_strand_id
1 'polypeptide(L)'
;MNLGAKASTAIENADIEIPTTSALWVDVPPSCLTVKAIFPTYPSEDVIREIKDHCLDKGTPYTWRGHTHTAPPKDGKMPIYVGRIEISADARKRKEFSPCPCCTPNHRKFGEGLIAWFEDEQVIRLMGKDCFAAINRVGHEDAYADLVRRENERRQLDYILSIIDKLPHWVRSGDELLTIAKAADAFYPVIEDRIVKSQGVSNFWREIRGGALHVDEEVVKFSVGRDGYEAGSDDKDDDGEEKKQPTESIRVAILGIEGQAAMDPKRRPIYPPLSEAVEGLKKTRTTTRDEVLALSPNDRQTIARELKRFLDLITKARDDLRQQLPFLTQINVNRLNQWAGDPRSPVSRSSFSIRRWNNKLYIGGRRGDYPFDIPDELTSLLLPELDA
;
A
#
# COMPACT_ATOMS: atom_id res chain seq x y z
N MET A 1 -8.64 105.01 -17.91
CA MET A 1 -8.81 103.65 -18.46
C MET A 1 -7.79 102.74 -17.80
N ASN A 2 -8.21 101.76 -17.01
CA ASN A 2 -7.37 100.60 -16.67
C ASN A 2 -8.25 99.50 -16.05
N LEU A 3 -8.14 98.28 -16.58
CA LEU A 3 -8.77 97.06 -16.06
C LEU A 3 -7.70 95.96 -16.04
N GLY A 4 -7.40 95.42 -14.85
CA GLY A 4 -6.77 94.11 -14.62
C GLY A 4 -7.84 93.07 -14.30
N ALA A 5 -7.59 91.81 -13.93
CA ALA A 5 -6.43 90.92 -13.87
C ALA A 5 -7.03 89.48 -13.94
N LYS A 6 -6.26 88.46 -14.38
CA LYS A 6 -6.73 87.06 -14.40
C LYS A 6 -5.74 86.12 -13.70
N ALA A 7 -6.31 85.15 -12.99
CA ALA A 7 -5.66 84.16 -12.14
C ALA A 7 -5.16 82.92 -12.91
N SER A 8 -4.20 82.26 -12.27
CA SER A 8 -3.38 81.11 -12.68
C SER A 8 -3.99 79.78 -12.22
N THR A 9 -3.78 78.70 -12.99
CA THR A 9 -3.59 77.35 -12.45
C THR A 9 -2.82 76.46 -13.43
N ALA A 10 -1.79 75.79 -12.91
CA ALA A 10 -0.90 74.85 -13.58
C ALA A 10 -1.51 73.45 -13.66
N ILE A 11 -1.14 72.69 -14.70
CA ILE A 11 -1.39 71.25 -14.82
C ILE A 11 -0.03 70.57 -14.85
N GLU A 12 0.28 69.83 -13.78
CA GLU A 12 1.42 68.92 -13.67
C GLU A 12 1.11 67.59 -14.40
N ASN A 13 2.11 67.10 -15.14
CA ASN A 13 2.07 65.81 -15.82
C ASN A 13 2.17 64.69 -14.76
N ALA A 14 1.12 63.87 -14.66
CA ALA A 14 1.15 62.65 -13.88
C ALA A 14 1.91 61.56 -14.64
N ASP A 15 3.04 61.12 -14.07
CA ASP A 15 3.73 59.90 -14.45
C ASP A 15 2.79 58.70 -14.25
N ILE A 16 2.49 58.00 -15.35
CA ILE A 16 1.71 56.77 -15.34
C ILE A 16 2.65 55.64 -14.94
N GLU A 17 2.62 55.24 -13.67
CA GLU A 17 3.25 54.01 -13.19
C GLU A 17 2.61 52.80 -13.89
N ILE A 18 3.41 52.10 -14.71
CA ILE A 18 3.02 50.84 -15.36
C ILE A 18 2.91 49.75 -14.28
N PRO A 19 1.84 48.92 -14.25
CA PRO A 19 1.61 48.01 -13.14
C PRO A 19 2.67 46.92 -13.05
N THR A 20 3.15 46.70 -11.81
CA THR A 20 3.74 45.48 -11.26
C THR A 20 3.50 44.23 -12.11
N THR A 21 4.56 43.69 -12.70
CA THR A 21 4.61 42.34 -13.27
C THR A 21 3.96 41.34 -12.29
N SER A 22 2.92 40.64 -12.75
CA SER A 22 2.22 39.59 -12.01
C SER A 22 3.21 38.67 -11.29
N ALA A 23 2.90 38.20 -10.07
CA ALA A 23 3.71 37.24 -9.32
C ALA A 23 3.98 35.92 -10.10
N LEU A 24 3.22 35.68 -11.18
CA LEU A 24 3.39 34.55 -12.07
C LEU A 24 4.34 34.83 -13.26
N TRP A 25 4.74 36.08 -13.47
CA TRP A 25 5.65 36.44 -14.55
C TRP A 25 7.07 35.99 -14.23
N VAL A 26 7.75 35.45 -15.24
CA VAL A 26 9.17 35.08 -15.21
C VAL A 26 9.85 35.75 -16.39
N ASP A 27 10.90 36.50 -16.09
CA ASP A 27 11.79 37.03 -17.11
C ASP A 27 12.67 35.89 -17.64
N VAL A 28 12.31 35.36 -18.80
CA VAL A 28 13.02 34.27 -19.44
C VAL A 28 14.22 34.86 -20.19
N PRO A 29 15.46 34.44 -19.88
CA PRO A 29 16.64 35.01 -20.52
C PRO A 29 16.55 34.93 -22.05
N PRO A 30 17.01 35.96 -22.80
CA PRO A 30 16.97 35.94 -24.26
C PRO A 30 17.67 34.73 -24.89
N SER A 31 18.72 34.21 -24.25
CA SER A 31 19.43 32.99 -24.66
C SER A 31 18.57 31.72 -24.59
N CYS A 32 17.53 31.70 -23.75
CA CYS A 32 16.55 30.61 -23.70
C CYS A 32 15.61 30.64 -24.91
N LEU A 33 15.36 31.82 -25.50
CA LEU A 33 14.48 32.02 -26.67
C LEU A 33 15.17 31.71 -28.00
N THR A 34 16.48 31.49 -28.01
CA THR A 34 17.22 31.00 -29.19
C THR A 34 16.95 29.50 -29.39
N VAL A 35 16.64 29.11 -30.63
CA VAL A 35 16.52 27.71 -31.06
C VAL A 35 17.87 27.00 -30.92
N LYS A 36 17.90 25.87 -30.23
CA LYS A 36 19.11 25.09 -29.94
C LYS A 36 19.09 23.74 -30.64
N ALA A 37 19.28 23.74 -31.96
CA ALA A 37 19.30 22.56 -32.81
C ALA A 37 20.58 21.71 -32.64
N ILE A 38 20.76 21.13 -31.45
CA ILE A 38 21.96 20.38 -31.06
C ILE A 38 21.68 18.89 -30.79
N PHE A 39 20.45 18.42 -31.02
CA PHE A 39 20.02 17.04 -30.83
C PHE A 39 19.60 16.42 -32.17
N PRO A 40 20.58 16.12 -33.07
CA PRO A 40 20.30 15.61 -34.41
C PRO A 40 19.73 14.19 -34.43
N THR A 41 19.89 13.47 -33.33
CA THR A 41 19.38 12.12 -33.11
C THR A 41 18.57 12.06 -31.83
N TYR A 42 17.87 10.95 -31.64
CA TYR A 42 17.15 10.66 -30.41
C TYR A 42 18.04 10.90 -29.16
N PRO A 43 17.58 11.66 -28.15
CA PRO A 43 18.37 11.97 -26.96
C PRO A 43 18.79 10.71 -26.20
N SER A 44 20.07 10.64 -25.80
CA SER A 44 20.56 9.53 -24.98
C SER A 44 20.00 9.58 -23.55
N GLU A 45 20.04 8.45 -22.84
CA GLU A 45 19.65 8.35 -21.43
C GLU A 45 20.49 9.30 -20.54
N ASP A 46 21.75 9.56 -20.90
CA ASP A 46 22.60 10.51 -20.19
C ASP A 46 22.07 11.94 -20.29
N VAL A 47 21.60 12.36 -21.46
CA VAL A 47 20.96 13.67 -21.66
C VAL A 47 19.67 13.74 -20.87
N ILE A 48 18.84 12.68 -20.91
CA ILE A 48 17.58 12.62 -20.16
C ILE A 48 17.83 12.71 -18.65
N ARG A 49 18.85 12.00 -18.14
CA ARG A 49 19.26 12.05 -16.73
C ARG A 49 19.74 13.45 -16.35
N GLU A 50 20.61 14.04 -17.15
CA GLU A 50 21.11 15.39 -16.90
C GLU A 50 19.98 16.44 -16.86
N ILE A 51 18.99 16.34 -17.74
CA ILE A 51 17.80 17.21 -17.71
C ILE A 51 17.07 17.06 -16.37
N LYS A 52 16.83 15.83 -15.92
CA LYS A 52 16.14 15.55 -14.65
C LYS A 52 16.92 16.11 -13.46
N ASP A 53 18.22 15.88 -13.43
CA ASP A 53 19.10 16.36 -12.36
C ASP A 53 19.09 17.90 -12.31
N HIS A 54 19.17 18.58 -13.46
CA HIS A 54 19.05 20.05 -13.54
C HIS A 54 17.69 20.55 -13.03
N CYS A 55 16.59 19.89 -13.41
CA CYS A 55 15.25 20.28 -12.99
C CYS A 55 15.07 20.15 -11.47
N LEU A 56 15.62 19.08 -10.87
CA LEU A 56 15.59 18.84 -9.43
C LEU A 56 16.50 19.82 -8.66
N ASP A 57 17.72 20.06 -9.15
CA ASP A 57 18.70 20.92 -8.48
C ASP A 57 18.31 22.41 -8.55
N LYS A 58 17.98 22.91 -9.75
CA LYS A 58 17.77 24.34 -9.97
C LYS A 58 16.31 24.78 -9.83
N GLY A 59 15.35 23.88 -10.02
CA GLY A 59 13.92 24.21 -10.06
C GLY A 59 13.50 25.10 -11.25
N THR A 60 14.42 25.39 -12.17
CA THR A 60 14.21 26.26 -13.35
C THR A 60 14.48 25.52 -14.66
N PRO A 61 13.62 24.55 -15.06
CA PRO A 61 13.79 23.74 -16.28
C PRO A 61 14.16 24.55 -17.52
N TYR A 62 13.52 25.71 -17.73
CA TYR A 62 13.76 26.58 -18.88
C TYR A 62 15.19 27.13 -19.04
N THR A 63 16.01 27.03 -17.99
CA THR A 63 17.42 27.45 -17.99
C THR A 63 18.39 26.33 -18.34
N TRP A 64 17.91 25.09 -18.50
CA TRP A 64 18.77 23.97 -18.91
C TRP A 64 19.38 24.25 -20.29
N ARG A 65 20.69 23.98 -20.43
CA ARG A 65 21.49 24.45 -21.58
C ARG A 65 20.95 24.03 -22.95
N GLY A 66 20.31 22.87 -23.07
CA GLY A 66 19.75 22.36 -24.32
C GLY A 66 18.28 22.70 -24.56
N HIS A 67 17.62 23.40 -23.63
CA HIS A 67 16.20 23.73 -23.73
C HIS A 67 15.97 24.86 -24.73
N THR A 68 15.02 24.66 -25.65
CA THR A 68 14.53 25.70 -26.55
C THR A 68 13.21 26.26 -26.02
N HIS A 69 13.20 27.53 -25.61
CA HIS A 69 12.02 28.18 -25.02
C HIS A 69 11.18 28.95 -26.06
N THR A 70 10.95 28.34 -27.21
CA THR A 70 10.04 28.87 -28.24
C THR A 70 8.90 27.90 -28.46
N ALA A 71 7.73 28.41 -28.85
CA ALA A 71 6.60 27.56 -29.21
C ALA A 71 6.97 26.68 -30.41
N PRO A 72 6.61 25.38 -30.40
CA PRO A 72 6.86 24.52 -31.55
C PRO A 72 6.03 24.96 -32.77
N PRO A 73 6.52 24.75 -34.00
CA PRO A 73 5.77 25.03 -35.22
C PRO A 73 4.44 24.26 -35.23
N LYS A 74 3.37 24.92 -35.69
CA LYS A 74 2.02 24.30 -35.76
C LYS A 74 1.95 23.17 -36.79
N ASP A 75 2.71 23.31 -37.88
CA ASP A 75 2.73 22.38 -39.01
C ASP A 75 3.93 21.40 -38.95
N GLY A 76 4.64 21.37 -37.82
CA GLY A 76 5.81 20.50 -37.61
C GLY A 76 5.44 19.05 -37.29
N LYS A 77 6.46 18.20 -37.18
CA LYS A 77 6.28 16.82 -36.71
C LYS A 77 5.83 16.81 -35.25
N MET A 78 5.11 15.75 -34.87
CA MET A 78 4.72 15.54 -33.48
C MET A 78 5.96 15.34 -32.59
N PRO A 79 5.94 15.83 -31.34
CA PRO A 79 7.02 15.58 -30.42
C PRO A 79 7.10 14.10 -30.07
N ILE A 80 8.32 13.64 -29.81
CA ILE A 80 8.55 12.37 -29.14
C ILE A 80 8.84 12.67 -27.68
N TYR A 81 7.98 12.22 -26.78
CA TYR A 81 8.23 12.38 -25.35
C TYR A 81 9.25 11.35 -24.89
N VAL A 82 10.43 11.81 -24.49
CA VAL A 82 11.56 10.93 -24.12
C VAL A 82 11.66 10.72 -22.61
N GLY A 83 10.90 11.48 -21.82
CA GLY A 83 10.84 11.27 -20.37
C GLY A 83 9.95 12.28 -19.67
N ARG A 84 9.88 12.14 -18.34
CA ARG A 84 9.19 13.06 -17.43
C ARG A 84 10.21 13.89 -16.65
N ILE A 85 9.79 15.08 -16.24
CA ILE A 85 10.53 15.94 -15.32
C ILE A 85 9.63 16.37 -14.17
N GLU A 86 10.25 16.62 -13.03
CA GLU A 86 9.66 17.33 -11.90
C GLU A 86 10.68 18.35 -11.38
N ILE A 87 10.19 19.46 -10.83
CA ILE A 87 11.03 20.36 -10.04
C ILE A 87 11.03 19.93 -8.58
N SER A 88 12.02 20.40 -7.81
CA SER A 88 12.15 20.05 -6.39
C SER A 88 10.84 20.29 -5.61
N ALA A 89 10.61 19.44 -4.60
CA ALA A 89 9.45 19.56 -3.72
C ALA A 89 9.39 20.95 -3.05
N ASP A 90 10.53 21.52 -2.71
CA ASP A 90 10.64 22.86 -2.13
C ASP A 90 10.20 23.96 -3.11
N ALA A 91 10.65 23.91 -4.36
CA ALA A 91 10.18 24.84 -5.40
C ALA A 91 8.67 24.71 -5.64
N ARG A 92 8.14 23.47 -5.69
CA ARG A 92 6.69 23.23 -5.77
C ARG A 92 5.93 23.82 -4.58
N LYS A 93 6.44 23.63 -3.36
CA LYS A 93 5.84 24.18 -2.13
C LYS A 93 5.83 25.71 -2.11
N ARG A 94 6.89 26.35 -2.63
CA ARG A 94 6.96 27.81 -2.81
C ARG A 94 6.17 28.33 -4.02
N LYS A 95 5.52 27.45 -4.80
CA LYS A 95 4.82 27.76 -6.06
C LYS A 95 5.74 28.41 -7.10
N GLU A 96 7.03 28.09 -7.05
CA GLU A 96 8.03 28.53 -8.01
C GLU A 96 7.98 27.67 -9.28
N PHE A 97 6.81 27.58 -9.92
CA PHE A 97 6.65 26.78 -11.12
C PHE A 97 7.43 27.33 -12.31
N SER A 98 7.74 26.44 -13.25
CA SER A 98 8.43 26.79 -14.49
C SER A 98 7.48 27.40 -15.51
N PRO A 99 7.91 28.40 -16.29
CA PRO A 99 7.19 28.83 -17.48
C PRO A 99 7.21 27.77 -18.57
N CYS A 100 6.19 27.79 -19.44
CA CYS A 100 6.03 26.83 -20.53
C CYS A 100 6.16 27.51 -21.90
N PRO A 101 7.00 26.98 -22.81
CA PRO A 101 7.23 27.58 -24.13
C PRO A 101 6.01 27.50 -25.07
N CYS A 102 5.02 26.64 -24.78
CA CYS A 102 3.88 26.43 -25.65
C CYS A 102 2.73 27.41 -25.41
N CYS A 103 2.26 27.50 -24.16
CA CYS A 103 1.01 28.21 -23.86
C CYS A 103 1.28 29.66 -23.44
N THR A 104 2.22 29.85 -22.52
CA THR A 104 2.52 31.15 -21.90
C THR A 104 4.02 31.21 -21.57
N PRO A 105 4.86 31.62 -22.52
CA PRO A 105 6.33 31.58 -22.40
C PRO A 105 6.91 32.31 -21.18
N ASN A 106 6.22 33.33 -20.68
CA ASN A 106 6.71 34.11 -19.55
C ASN A 106 5.90 33.91 -18.27
N HIS A 107 4.99 32.94 -18.20
CA HIS A 107 4.19 32.72 -16.99
C HIS A 107 4.44 31.35 -16.39
N ARG A 108 4.65 31.30 -15.08
CA ARG A 108 4.75 30.08 -14.27
C ARG A 108 3.53 29.18 -14.51
N LYS A 109 3.76 27.93 -14.94
CA LYS A 109 2.70 26.98 -15.31
C LYS A 109 2.83 25.59 -14.73
N PHE A 110 4.03 25.04 -14.62
CA PHE A 110 4.17 23.63 -14.26
C PHE A 110 5.25 23.38 -13.21
N GLY A 111 4.94 22.47 -12.27
CA GLY A 111 5.92 21.83 -11.38
C GLY A 111 6.35 20.44 -11.85
N GLU A 112 5.60 19.86 -12.79
CA GLU A 112 5.83 18.55 -13.38
C GLU A 112 5.56 18.62 -14.88
N GLY A 113 6.32 17.88 -15.68
CA GLY A 113 6.32 18.04 -17.12
C GLY A 113 6.90 16.88 -17.90
N LEU A 114 7.09 17.14 -19.18
CA LEU A 114 7.60 16.21 -20.18
C LEU A 114 8.86 16.77 -20.83
N ILE A 115 9.77 15.86 -21.17
CA ILE A 115 10.90 16.10 -22.04
C ILE A 115 10.45 15.75 -23.45
N ALA A 116 10.25 16.75 -24.29
CA ALA A 116 9.83 16.56 -25.67
C ALA A 116 10.99 16.82 -26.63
N TRP A 117 11.33 15.82 -27.44
CA TRP A 117 12.25 15.96 -28.55
C TRP A 117 11.47 16.19 -29.85
N PHE A 118 11.85 17.23 -30.57
CA PHE A 118 11.28 17.59 -31.87
C PHE A 118 12.32 17.23 -32.94
N GLU A 119 12.06 16.17 -33.69
CA GLU A 119 13.01 15.58 -34.64
C GLU A 119 13.33 16.51 -35.80
N ASP A 120 12.33 17.22 -36.31
CA ASP A 120 12.44 18.17 -37.43
C ASP A 120 13.29 19.40 -37.08
N GLU A 121 13.15 19.92 -35.86
CA GLU A 121 13.92 21.05 -35.37
C GLU A 121 15.23 20.64 -34.67
N GLN A 122 15.42 19.35 -34.37
CA GLN A 122 16.57 18.81 -33.62
C GLN A 122 16.74 19.46 -32.23
N VAL A 123 15.62 19.81 -31.59
CA VAL A 123 15.61 20.51 -30.28
C VAL A 123 14.89 19.70 -29.21
N ILE A 124 15.20 20.02 -27.95
CA ILE A 124 14.44 19.57 -26.78
C ILE A 124 13.67 20.75 -26.20
N ARG A 125 12.40 20.51 -25.85
CA ARG A 125 11.58 21.43 -25.08
C ARG A 125 11.07 20.75 -23.81
N LEU A 126 11.26 21.42 -22.69
CA LEU A 126 10.70 21.07 -21.40
C LEU A 126 9.35 21.77 -21.24
N MET A 127 8.28 20.99 -21.09
CA MET A 127 6.91 21.50 -21.16
C MET A 127 6.06 20.92 -20.03
N GLY A 128 5.02 21.64 -19.61
CA GLY A 128 4.05 21.09 -18.68
C GLY A 128 3.32 19.90 -19.28
N LYS A 129 2.83 19.00 -18.41
CA LYS A 129 2.24 17.70 -18.79
C LYS A 129 1.22 17.81 -19.92
N ASP A 130 0.31 18.78 -19.86
CA ASP A 130 -0.80 18.93 -20.82
C ASP A 130 -0.58 20.10 -21.81
N CYS A 131 0.57 20.76 -21.76
CA CYS A 131 0.77 22.04 -22.45
C CYS A 131 0.80 21.92 -23.98
N PHE A 132 1.27 20.79 -24.52
CA PHE A 132 1.27 20.57 -25.96
C PHE A 132 -0.15 20.29 -26.51
N ALA A 133 -1.07 19.79 -25.67
CA ALA A 133 -2.44 19.52 -26.07
C ALA A 133 -3.20 20.78 -26.52
N ALA A 134 -2.79 21.96 -26.03
CA ALA A 134 -3.34 23.25 -26.46
C ALA A 134 -2.96 23.62 -27.90
N ILE A 135 -1.88 23.05 -28.44
CA ILE A 135 -1.44 23.25 -29.83
C ILE A 135 -1.98 22.12 -30.70
N ASN A 136 -1.75 20.87 -30.27
CA ASN A 136 -2.16 19.69 -31.00
C ASN A 136 -2.54 18.57 -30.03
N ARG A 137 -3.85 18.44 -29.77
CA ARG A 137 -4.39 17.49 -28.80
C ARG A 137 -4.15 16.04 -29.21
N VAL A 138 -4.42 15.69 -30.47
CA VAL A 138 -4.27 14.31 -30.96
C VAL A 138 -2.82 13.87 -30.88
N GLY A 139 -1.89 14.71 -31.35
CA GLY A 139 -0.46 14.44 -31.27
C GLY A 139 0.06 14.31 -29.84
N HIS A 140 -0.47 15.12 -28.92
CA HIS A 140 -0.15 15.00 -27.51
C HIS A 140 -0.57 13.63 -26.94
N GLU A 141 -1.82 13.22 -27.19
CA GLU A 141 -2.38 11.98 -26.67
C GLU A 141 -1.60 10.77 -27.21
N ASP A 142 -1.29 10.74 -28.50
CA ASP A 142 -0.51 9.67 -29.15
C ASP A 142 0.92 9.58 -28.57
N ALA A 143 1.65 10.71 -28.50
CA ALA A 143 3.01 10.75 -27.97
C ALA A 143 3.06 10.38 -26.47
N TYR A 144 2.04 10.79 -25.71
CA TYR A 144 1.95 10.45 -24.29
C TYR A 144 1.62 8.98 -24.08
N ALA A 145 0.72 8.40 -24.88
CA ALA A 145 0.43 6.97 -24.85
C ALA A 145 1.68 6.14 -25.18
N ASP A 146 2.47 6.55 -26.17
CA ASP A 146 3.74 5.90 -26.50
C ASP A 146 4.77 5.98 -25.36
N LEU A 147 4.92 7.14 -24.71
CA LEU A 147 5.78 7.28 -23.52
C LEU A 147 5.34 6.32 -22.40
N VAL A 148 4.05 6.32 -22.06
CA VAL A 148 3.51 5.45 -21.01
C VAL A 148 3.75 3.98 -21.34
N ARG A 149 3.57 3.59 -22.61
CA ARG A 149 3.85 2.23 -23.08
C ARG A 149 5.32 1.87 -22.87
N ARG A 150 6.27 2.69 -23.36
CA ARG A 150 7.71 2.46 -23.19
C ARG A 150 8.15 2.43 -21.72
N GLU A 151 7.63 3.33 -20.90
CA GLU A 151 7.88 3.35 -19.45
C GLU A 151 7.39 2.07 -18.78
N ASN A 152 6.20 1.58 -19.14
CA ASN A 152 5.67 0.34 -18.61
C ASN A 152 6.50 -0.86 -19.07
N GLU A 153 6.89 -0.94 -20.34
CA GLU A 153 7.75 -2.00 -20.88
C GLU A 153 9.09 -2.09 -20.15
N ARG A 154 9.75 -0.95 -19.95
CA ARG A 154 10.99 -0.86 -19.17
C ARG A 154 10.78 -1.31 -17.72
N ARG A 155 9.70 -0.84 -17.07
CA ARG A 155 9.37 -1.24 -15.70
C ARG A 155 9.13 -2.75 -15.57
N GLN A 156 8.44 -3.38 -16.52
CA GLN A 156 8.23 -4.83 -16.49
C GLN A 156 9.55 -5.57 -16.65
N LEU A 157 10.41 -5.12 -17.57
CA LEU A 157 11.74 -5.69 -17.76
C LEU A 157 12.59 -5.58 -16.49
N ASP A 158 12.71 -4.38 -15.94
CA ASP A 158 13.48 -4.11 -14.71
C ASP A 158 12.98 -4.96 -13.54
N TYR A 159 11.65 -5.09 -13.40
CA TYR A 159 11.04 -5.94 -12.38
C TYR A 159 11.45 -7.41 -12.53
N ILE A 160 11.31 -8.00 -13.72
CA ILE A 160 11.68 -9.41 -13.96
C ILE A 160 13.18 -9.60 -13.68
N LEU A 161 14.03 -8.71 -14.19
CA LEU A 161 15.47 -8.80 -14.02
C LEU A 161 15.91 -8.64 -12.56
N SER A 162 15.17 -7.88 -11.74
CA SER A 162 15.45 -7.76 -10.31
C SER A 162 15.13 -9.01 -9.49
N ILE A 163 14.36 -9.93 -10.08
CA ILE A 163 13.76 -11.08 -9.41
C ILE A 163 14.35 -12.41 -9.87
N ILE A 164 14.73 -12.51 -11.14
CA ILE A 164 15.06 -13.78 -11.79
C ILE A 164 16.14 -14.58 -11.03
N ASP A 165 17.15 -13.89 -10.49
CA ASP A 165 18.25 -14.49 -9.73
C ASP A 165 17.80 -15.01 -8.36
N LYS A 166 16.68 -14.51 -7.83
CA LYS A 166 16.09 -14.89 -6.53
C LYS A 166 15.10 -16.05 -6.65
N LEU A 167 14.60 -16.36 -7.85
CA LEU A 167 13.61 -17.42 -8.07
C LEU A 167 14.02 -18.79 -7.47
N PRO A 168 15.28 -19.26 -7.60
CA PRO A 168 15.66 -20.55 -7.01
C PRO A 168 15.54 -20.59 -5.49
N HIS A 169 15.78 -19.47 -4.81
CA HIS A 169 15.61 -19.34 -3.38
C HIS A 169 14.12 -19.37 -3.01
N TRP A 170 13.29 -18.57 -3.69
CA TRP A 170 11.84 -18.54 -3.43
C TRP A 170 11.13 -19.85 -3.70
N VAL A 171 11.55 -20.60 -4.73
CA VAL A 171 11.03 -21.95 -4.97
C VAL A 171 11.34 -22.87 -3.79
N ARG A 172 12.57 -22.82 -3.26
CA ARG A 172 12.99 -23.63 -2.11
C ARG A 172 12.21 -23.27 -0.84
N SER A 173 12.14 -21.98 -0.51
CA SER A 173 11.36 -21.50 0.63
C SER A 173 9.88 -21.85 0.47
N GLY A 174 9.36 -21.78 -0.77
CA GLY A 174 8.01 -22.21 -1.10
C GLY A 174 7.76 -23.71 -0.89
N ASP A 175 8.69 -24.57 -1.31
CA ASP A 175 8.63 -26.02 -1.09
C ASP A 175 8.64 -26.38 0.41
N GLU A 176 9.45 -25.69 1.21
CA GLU A 176 9.46 -25.85 2.67
C GLU A 176 8.11 -25.40 3.28
N LEU A 177 7.60 -24.23 2.87
CA LEU A 177 6.29 -23.72 3.30
C LEU A 177 5.13 -24.66 2.91
N LEU A 178 5.22 -25.36 1.77
CA LEU A 178 4.18 -26.31 1.35
C LEU A 178 4.01 -27.45 2.35
N THR A 179 5.11 -27.95 2.91
CA THR A 179 5.08 -29.03 3.90
C THR A 179 4.36 -28.56 5.17
N ILE A 180 4.68 -27.36 5.64
CA ILE A 180 4.06 -26.73 6.81
C ILE A 180 2.58 -26.44 6.56
N ALA A 181 2.24 -25.86 5.40
CA ALA A 181 0.87 -25.53 5.01
C ALA A 181 -0.02 -26.78 4.94
N LYS A 182 0.49 -27.88 4.37
CA LYS A 182 -0.21 -29.15 4.29
C LYS A 182 -0.51 -29.72 5.67
N ALA A 183 0.47 -29.69 6.57
CA ALA A 183 0.30 -30.12 7.96
C ALA A 183 -0.73 -29.25 8.69
N ALA A 184 -0.65 -27.92 8.54
CA ALA A 184 -1.59 -26.98 9.15
C ALA A 184 -3.03 -27.19 8.68
N ASP A 185 -3.23 -27.36 7.37
CA ASP A 185 -4.55 -27.58 6.78
C ASP A 185 -5.16 -28.93 7.18
N ALA A 186 -4.35 -29.95 7.43
CA ALA A 186 -4.82 -31.24 7.94
C ALA A 186 -5.10 -31.21 9.46
N PHE A 187 -4.26 -30.53 10.23
CA PHE A 187 -4.28 -30.61 11.69
C PHE A 187 -5.30 -29.66 12.33
N TYR A 188 -5.31 -28.38 11.96
CA TYR A 188 -6.11 -27.38 12.68
C TYR A 188 -7.63 -27.61 12.62
N PRO A 189 -8.24 -28.02 11.50
CA PRO A 189 -9.67 -28.31 11.46
C PRO A 189 -10.08 -29.44 12.42
N VAL A 190 -9.21 -30.45 12.59
CA VAL A 190 -9.46 -31.57 13.50
C VAL A 190 -9.42 -31.11 14.95
N ILE A 191 -8.45 -30.25 15.29
CA ILE A 191 -8.33 -29.68 16.63
C ILE A 191 -9.50 -28.74 16.95
N GLU A 192 -9.88 -27.88 16.00
CA GLU A 192 -11.01 -26.96 16.16
C GLU A 192 -12.31 -27.71 16.45
N ASP A 193 -12.67 -28.69 15.61
CA ASP A 193 -13.85 -29.54 15.81
C ASP A 193 -13.83 -30.25 17.17
N ARG A 194 -12.66 -30.74 17.58
CA ARG A 194 -12.51 -31.40 18.88
C ARG A 194 -12.69 -30.44 20.05
N ILE A 195 -12.14 -29.23 19.98
CA ILE A 195 -12.28 -28.21 21.03
C ILE A 195 -13.76 -27.85 21.18
N VAL A 196 -14.44 -27.56 20.06
CA VAL A 196 -15.88 -27.23 20.05
C VAL A 196 -16.70 -28.36 20.69
N LYS A 197 -16.45 -29.62 20.30
CA LYS A 197 -17.13 -30.79 20.89
C LYS A 197 -16.81 -31.00 22.37
N SER A 198 -15.62 -30.62 22.83
CA SER A 198 -15.18 -30.85 24.22
C SER A 198 -15.72 -29.81 25.19
N GLN A 199 -15.87 -28.56 24.74
CA GLN A 199 -16.37 -27.45 25.55
C GLN A 199 -17.89 -27.54 25.78
N GLY A 200 -18.64 -28.12 24.84
CA GLY A 200 -20.11 -28.13 24.91
C GLY A 200 -20.73 -26.73 24.80
N VAL A 201 -19.91 -25.72 24.44
CA VAL A 201 -20.33 -24.34 24.14
C VAL A 201 -20.47 -24.22 22.63
N SER A 202 -21.49 -23.52 22.17
CA SER A 202 -21.84 -23.44 20.75
C SER A 202 -20.84 -22.65 19.89
N ASN A 203 -19.88 -21.91 20.48
CA ASN A 203 -19.00 -21.03 19.72
C ASN A 203 -17.68 -20.68 20.42
N PHE A 204 -16.70 -21.60 20.44
CA PHE A 204 -15.34 -21.35 20.94
C PHE A 204 -14.68 -20.14 20.27
N TRP A 205 -14.88 -20.00 18.95
CA TRP A 205 -14.32 -18.90 18.18
C TRP A 205 -14.73 -17.53 18.72
N ARG A 206 -15.97 -17.38 19.18
CA ARG A 206 -16.47 -16.14 19.81
C ARG A 206 -15.64 -15.75 21.04
N GLU A 207 -15.07 -16.73 21.75
CA GLU A 207 -14.33 -16.49 22.99
C GLU A 207 -12.86 -16.11 22.76
N ILE A 208 -12.32 -16.42 21.57
CA ILE A 208 -10.90 -16.16 21.22
C ILE A 208 -10.73 -15.13 20.09
N ARG A 209 -11.81 -14.81 19.37
CA ARG A 209 -11.78 -13.85 18.26
C ARG A 209 -11.33 -12.48 18.78
N GLY A 210 -10.35 -11.89 18.09
CA GLY A 210 -9.71 -10.65 18.52
C GLY A 210 -8.40 -10.86 19.29
N GLY A 211 -7.96 -12.10 19.48
CA GLY A 211 -6.69 -12.41 20.12
C GLY A 211 -6.74 -12.27 21.64
N ALA A 212 -7.93 -12.40 22.24
CA ALA A 212 -8.13 -12.39 23.67
C ALA A 212 -9.19 -13.42 24.09
N LEU A 213 -8.99 -14.01 25.27
CA LEU A 213 -9.90 -14.93 25.95
C LEU A 213 -10.82 -14.13 26.87
N HIS A 214 -12.13 -14.36 26.73
CA HIS A 214 -13.16 -13.60 27.44
C HIS A 214 -13.84 -14.42 28.54
N VAL A 215 -14.24 -13.77 29.62
CA VAL A 215 -15.12 -14.33 30.66
C VAL A 215 -16.39 -13.50 30.78
N ASP A 216 -17.43 -14.12 31.34
CA ASP A 216 -18.70 -13.45 31.61
C ASP A 216 -18.66 -12.88 33.04
N GLU A 217 -18.68 -11.55 33.18
CA GLU A 217 -18.68 -10.85 34.47
C GLU A 217 -20.06 -10.27 34.73
N GLU A 218 -20.64 -10.58 35.89
CA GLU A 218 -21.91 -10.00 36.32
C GLU A 218 -21.64 -8.61 36.91
N VAL A 219 -22.14 -7.59 36.23
CA VAL A 219 -22.10 -6.20 36.69
C VAL A 219 -23.50 -5.75 37.10
N VAL A 220 -23.58 -4.98 38.18
CA VAL A 220 -24.84 -4.37 38.60
C VAL A 220 -25.25 -3.35 37.54
N LYS A 221 -26.45 -3.51 36.98
CA LYS A 221 -27.00 -2.59 35.99
C LYS A 221 -27.55 -1.37 36.70
N PHE A 222 -26.81 -0.26 36.61
CA PHE A 222 -27.32 1.04 37.03
C PHE A 222 -28.40 1.50 36.05
N SER A 223 -29.66 1.39 36.43
CA SER A 223 -30.77 2.02 35.69
C SER A 223 -31.14 3.32 36.39
N VAL A 224 -30.95 4.44 35.68
CA VAL A 224 -31.42 5.76 36.13
C VAL A 224 -32.86 5.94 35.64
N GLY A 225 -33.76 6.26 36.57
CA GLY A 225 -35.16 6.56 36.26
C GLY A 225 -35.31 7.82 35.40
N ARG A 226 -36.50 8.01 34.82
CA ARG A 226 -36.82 9.19 33.99
C ARG A 226 -36.78 10.51 34.78
N ASP A 227 -36.82 10.42 36.10
CA ASP A 227 -36.71 11.49 37.10
C ASP A 227 -35.26 11.80 37.53
N GLY A 228 -34.27 11.05 37.02
CA GLY A 228 -32.86 11.24 37.35
C GLY A 228 -32.43 10.62 38.67
N TYR A 229 -33.32 9.92 39.38
CA TYR A 229 -32.93 9.16 40.57
C TYR A 229 -32.39 7.79 40.16
N GLU A 230 -31.27 7.39 40.77
CA GLU A 230 -30.80 6.01 40.71
C GLU A 230 -31.84 5.14 41.42
N ALA A 231 -32.27 4.04 40.78
CA ALA A 231 -33.07 3.02 41.44
C ALA A 231 -32.20 2.38 42.54
N GLY A 232 -32.21 3.00 43.72
CA GLY A 232 -31.42 2.61 44.87
C GLY A 232 -31.92 1.31 45.47
N SER A 233 -31.01 0.60 46.13
CA SER A 233 -31.17 -0.71 46.79
C SER A 233 -32.29 -0.82 47.84
N ASP A 234 -33.04 0.24 48.11
CA ASP A 234 -33.99 0.33 49.22
C ASP A 234 -35.45 0.17 48.77
N ASP A 235 -35.69 -0.04 47.47
CA ASP A 235 -37.01 -0.39 46.95
C ASP A 235 -37.38 -1.81 47.39
N LYS A 236 -38.16 -1.89 48.45
CA LYS A 236 -38.84 -3.12 48.85
C LYS A 236 -40.04 -3.36 47.94
N ASP A 237 -40.25 -4.62 47.62
CA ASP A 237 -41.48 -5.14 47.03
C ASP A 237 -42.67 -4.82 47.95
N ASP A 238 -43.91 -4.87 47.45
CA ASP A 238 -45.12 -4.71 48.29
C ASP A 238 -45.17 -5.74 49.45
N ASP A 239 -44.42 -6.84 49.33
CA ASP A 239 -44.27 -7.90 50.33
C ASP A 239 -43.10 -7.67 51.32
N GLY A 240 -42.34 -6.58 51.18
CA GLY A 240 -41.23 -6.22 52.07
C GLY A 240 -39.90 -6.95 51.81
N GLU A 241 -39.81 -7.73 50.73
CA GLU A 241 -38.55 -8.33 50.27
C GLU A 241 -37.65 -7.27 49.61
N GLU A 242 -36.33 -7.48 49.61
CA GLU A 242 -35.39 -6.62 48.90
C GLU A 242 -35.39 -6.98 47.41
N LYS A 243 -35.72 -6.01 46.53
CA LYS A 243 -35.60 -6.22 45.09
C LYS A 243 -34.14 -6.51 44.74
N LYS A 244 -33.89 -7.72 44.22
CA LYS A 244 -32.57 -8.06 43.66
C LYS A 244 -32.22 -7.04 42.58
N GLN A 245 -31.10 -6.35 42.76
CA GLN A 245 -30.59 -5.43 41.74
C GLN A 245 -30.46 -6.18 40.41
N PRO A 246 -30.94 -5.60 39.30
CA PRO A 246 -30.77 -6.21 37.99
C PRO A 246 -29.28 -6.31 37.69
N THR A 247 -28.77 -7.53 37.55
CA THR A 247 -27.40 -7.79 37.07
C THR A 247 -27.43 -7.98 35.57
N GLU A 248 -26.45 -7.42 34.88
CA GLU A 248 -26.17 -7.67 33.46
C GLU A 248 -24.84 -8.41 33.34
N SER A 249 -24.78 -9.41 32.46
CA SER A 249 -23.52 -10.10 32.17
C SER A 249 -22.81 -9.38 31.03
N ILE A 250 -21.60 -8.88 31.30
CA ILE A 250 -20.71 -8.28 30.30
C ILE A 250 -19.53 -9.19 29.99
N ARG A 251 -18.95 -9.04 28.81
CA ARG A 251 -17.77 -9.80 28.40
C ARG A 251 -16.49 -9.02 28.66
N VAL A 252 -15.59 -9.62 29.43
CA VAL A 252 -14.31 -9.02 29.80
C VAL A 252 -13.16 -9.88 29.29
N ALA A 253 -12.25 -9.26 28.55
CA ALA A 253 -11.03 -9.92 28.11
C ALA A 253 -10.05 -10.06 29.28
N ILE A 254 -9.57 -11.28 29.56
CA ILE A 254 -8.69 -11.57 30.70
C ILE A 254 -7.28 -11.99 30.30
N LEU A 255 -7.10 -12.60 29.12
CA LEU A 255 -5.81 -13.13 28.66
C LEU A 255 -5.68 -12.94 27.15
N GLY A 256 -4.52 -12.51 26.67
CA GLY A 256 -4.22 -12.51 25.23
C GLY A 256 -3.95 -13.92 24.71
N ILE A 257 -4.35 -14.23 23.49
CA ILE A 257 -4.05 -15.49 22.80
C ILE A 257 -3.57 -15.21 21.37
N GLU A 258 -2.42 -15.76 21.03
CA GLU A 258 -1.88 -15.69 19.66
C GLU A 258 -2.28 -16.95 18.89
N GLY A 259 -2.15 -16.95 17.57
CA GLY A 259 -2.48 -18.15 16.81
C GLY A 259 -3.97 -18.36 16.59
N GLN A 260 -4.84 -17.48 17.11
CA GLN A 260 -6.29 -17.68 17.14
C GLN A 260 -6.87 -17.91 15.75
N ALA A 261 -6.28 -17.33 14.70
CA ALA A 261 -6.67 -17.55 13.31
C ALA A 261 -6.66 -19.03 12.89
N ALA A 262 -5.90 -19.89 13.58
CA ALA A 262 -5.90 -21.33 13.37
C ALA A 262 -7.25 -21.98 13.71
N MET A 263 -8.03 -21.36 14.59
CA MET A 263 -9.32 -21.82 15.10
C MET A 263 -10.51 -21.06 14.49
N ASP A 264 -10.30 -20.28 13.42
CA ASP A 264 -11.41 -19.63 12.71
C ASP A 264 -12.25 -20.70 11.99
N PRO A 265 -13.57 -20.84 12.25
CA PRO A 265 -14.44 -21.77 11.55
C PRO A 265 -14.49 -21.52 10.03
N LYS A 266 -14.11 -20.32 9.58
CA LYS A 266 -13.99 -19.93 8.18
C LYS A 266 -12.53 -19.92 7.69
N ARG A 267 -11.62 -20.57 8.41
CA ARG A 267 -10.21 -20.73 8.03
C ARG A 267 -10.14 -21.30 6.62
N ARG A 268 -9.47 -20.55 5.73
CA ARG A 268 -9.24 -20.99 4.35
C ARG A 268 -8.00 -21.90 4.30
N PRO A 269 -8.00 -22.95 3.47
CA PRO A 269 -6.82 -23.77 3.29
C PRO A 269 -5.70 -22.96 2.64
N ILE A 270 -4.48 -23.09 3.18
CA ILE A 270 -3.28 -22.38 2.73
C ILE A 270 -2.56 -23.16 1.62
N TYR A 271 -2.56 -24.50 1.72
CA TYR A 271 -1.79 -25.37 0.84
C TYR A 271 -2.18 -25.25 -0.65
N PRO A 272 -3.46 -25.27 -1.06
CA PRO A 272 -3.80 -25.25 -2.48
C PRO A 272 -3.31 -24.00 -3.24
N PRO A 273 -3.58 -22.75 -2.81
CA PRO A 273 -3.08 -21.57 -3.51
C PRO A 273 -1.55 -21.44 -3.44
N LEU A 274 -0.93 -21.87 -2.34
CA LEU A 274 0.53 -21.91 -2.23
C LEU A 274 1.14 -22.91 -3.24
N SER A 275 0.52 -24.09 -3.40
CA SER A 275 0.99 -25.12 -4.33
C SER A 275 0.89 -24.65 -5.77
N GLU A 276 -0.20 -23.98 -6.16
CA GLU A 276 -0.30 -23.33 -7.47
C GLU A 276 0.83 -22.32 -7.68
N ALA A 277 1.12 -21.49 -6.66
CA ALA A 277 2.13 -20.45 -6.76
C ALA A 277 3.55 -21.01 -6.91
N VAL A 278 3.91 -22.02 -6.12
CA VAL A 278 5.22 -22.66 -6.17
C VAL A 278 5.43 -23.39 -7.49
N GLU A 279 4.42 -24.11 -7.99
CA GLU A 279 4.50 -24.76 -9.31
C GLU A 279 4.56 -23.72 -10.44
N GLY A 280 3.89 -22.58 -10.30
CA GLY A 280 4.02 -21.43 -11.18
C GLY A 280 5.46 -20.90 -11.24
N LEU A 281 6.07 -20.65 -10.08
CA LEU A 281 7.47 -20.21 -10.01
C LEU A 281 8.44 -21.23 -10.59
N LYS A 282 8.23 -22.53 -10.35
CA LYS A 282 9.07 -23.60 -10.94
C LYS A 282 9.05 -23.59 -12.46
N LYS A 283 7.90 -23.30 -13.09
CA LYS A 283 7.78 -23.15 -14.54
C LYS A 283 8.53 -21.92 -15.07
N THR A 284 8.53 -20.81 -14.32
CA THR A 284 9.25 -19.58 -14.71
C THR A 284 10.75 -19.63 -14.41
N ARG A 285 11.19 -20.51 -13.49
CA ARG A 285 12.61 -20.64 -13.08
C ARG A 285 13.56 -20.99 -14.21
N THR A 286 13.08 -21.60 -15.29
CA THR A 286 13.94 -21.97 -16.43
C THR A 286 14.34 -20.77 -17.28
N THR A 287 13.71 -19.61 -17.10
CA THR A 287 13.98 -18.43 -17.91
C THR A 287 15.33 -17.83 -17.53
N THR A 288 16.20 -17.59 -18.51
CA THR A 288 17.48 -16.89 -18.32
C THR A 288 17.35 -15.39 -18.58
N ARG A 289 18.33 -14.59 -18.12
CA ARG A 289 18.39 -13.15 -18.38
C ARG A 289 18.31 -12.81 -19.86
N ASP A 290 19.05 -13.54 -20.69
CA ASP A 290 19.10 -13.31 -22.14
C ASP A 290 17.77 -13.68 -22.82
N GLU A 291 17.10 -14.74 -22.33
CA GLU A 291 15.76 -15.09 -22.80
C GLU A 291 14.75 -13.99 -22.47
N VAL A 292 14.76 -13.43 -21.25
CA VAL A 292 13.87 -12.29 -20.90
C VAL A 292 14.11 -11.09 -21.81
N LEU A 293 15.37 -10.79 -22.12
CA LEU A 293 15.74 -9.72 -23.04
C LEU A 293 15.28 -9.99 -24.49
N ALA A 294 15.12 -11.25 -24.88
CA ALA A 294 14.59 -11.64 -26.18
C ALA A 294 13.05 -11.65 -26.25
N LEU A 295 12.34 -11.69 -25.11
CA LEU A 295 10.88 -11.73 -25.07
C LEU A 295 10.21 -10.47 -25.62
N SER A 296 9.01 -10.64 -26.17
CA SER A 296 8.17 -9.51 -26.58
C SER A 296 7.67 -8.72 -25.36
N PRO A 297 7.32 -7.42 -25.51
CA PRO A 297 6.70 -6.62 -24.46
C PRO A 297 5.49 -7.28 -23.78
N ASN A 298 4.63 -7.94 -24.56
CA ASN A 298 3.42 -8.60 -24.06
C ASN A 298 3.75 -9.83 -23.21
N ASP A 299 4.74 -10.63 -23.64
CA ASP A 299 5.19 -11.80 -22.88
C ASP A 299 5.84 -11.37 -21.57
N ARG A 300 6.68 -10.33 -21.60
CA ARG A 300 7.26 -9.73 -20.38
C ARG A 300 6.18 -9.24 -19.42
N GLN A 301 5.14 -8.57 -19.93
CA GLN A 301 4.04 -8.11 -19.08
C GLN A 301 3.29 -9.29 -18.43
N THR A 302 3.09 -10.38 -19.18
CA THR A 302 2.42 -11.58 -18.67
C THR A 302 3.25 -12.23 -17.57
N ILE A 303 4.54 -12.47 -17.82
CA ILE A 303 5.47 -13.05 -16.84
C ILE A 303 5.57 -12.17 -15.59
N ALA A 304 5.72 -10.85 -15.75
CA ALA A 304 5.82 -9.95 -14.61
C ALA A 304 4.57 -9.98 -13.72
N ARG A 305 3.37 -10.03 -14.33
CA ARG A 305 2.10 -10.17 -13.60
C ARG A 305 2.01 -11.50 -12.87
N GLU A 306 2.37 -12.59 -13.52
CA GLU A 306 2.35 -13.94 -12.94
C GLU A 306 3.35 -14.06 -11.78
N LEU A 307 4.59 -13.63 -11.98
CA LEU A 307 5.62 -13.59 -10.94
C LEU A 307 5.13 -12.80 -9.73
N LYS A 308 4.60 -11.58 -9.94
CA LYS A 308 4.04 -10.79 -8.84
C LYS A 308 2.93 -11.54 -8.10
N ARG A 309 1.96 -12.11 -8.83
CA ARG A 309 0.87 -12.88 -8.26
C ARG A 309 1.38 -14.05 -7.41
N PHE A 310 2.35 -14.81 -7.91
CA PHE A 310 2.90 -15.96 -7.19
C PHE A 310 3.64 -15.55 -5.92
N LEU A 311 4.41 -14.47 -5.95
CA LEU A 311 5.11 -13.96 -4.78
C LEU A 311 4.17 -13.39 -3.72
N ASP A 312 3.13 -12.68 -4.15
CA ASP A 312 2.08 -12.19 -3.25
C ASP A 312 1.39 -13.37 -2.55
N LEU A 313 1.13 -14.48 -3.26
CA LEU A 313 0.55 -15.70 -2.69
C LEU A 313 1.49 -16.40 -1.69
N ILE A 314 2.79 -16.52 -2.01
CA ILE A 314 3.78 -17.13 -1.10
C ILE A 314 3.94 -16.27 0.16
N THR A 315 4.05 -14.95 0.00
CA THR A 315 4.17 -14.01 1.13
C THR A 315 2.96 -14.10 2.03
N LYS A 316 1.76 -14.07 1.44
CA LYS A 316 0.51 -14.23 2.18
C LYS A 316 0.43 -15.57 2.90
N ALA A 317 0.79 -16.67 2.25
CA ALA A 317 0.78 -18.00 2.88
C ALA A 317 1.73 -18.08 4.08
N ARG A 318 2.91 -17.48 3.97
CA ARG A 318 3.87 -17.36 5.09
C ARG A 318 3.29 -16.54 6.23
N ASP A 319 2.64 -15.41 5.94
CA ASP A 319 2.02 -14.57 6.96
C ASP A 319 0.83 -15.26 7.64
N ASP A 320 -0.01 -15.94 6.88
CA ASP A 320 -1.13 -16.74 7.39
C ASP A 320 -0.61 -17.87 8.30
N LEU A 321 0.46 -18.57 7.91
CA LEU A 321 1.11 -19.57 8.76
C LEU A 321 1.71 -18.95 10.02
N ARG A 322 2.39 -17.81 9.91
CA ARG A 322 2.97 -17.09 11.06
C ARG A 322 1.90 -16.73 12.08
N GLN A 323 0.71 -16.37 11.61
CA GLN A 323 -0.42 -16.02 12.46
C GLN A 323 -1.12 -17.23 13.10
N GLN A 324 -0.86 -18.46 12.63
CA GLN A 324 -1.53 -19.68 13.11
C GLN A 324 -0.63 -20.53 14.02
N LEU A 325 0.65 -20.68 13.67
CA LEU A 325 1.62 -21.51 14.40
C LEU A 325 1.70 -21.23 15.92
N PRO A 326 1.64 -19.96 16.39
CA PRO A 326 1.70 -19.67 17.83
C PRO A 326 0.60 -20.36 18.66
N PHE A 327 -0.52 -20.76 18.04
CA PHE A 327 -1.63 -21.39 18.76
C PHE A 327 -1.18 -22.62 19.56
N LEU A 328 -0.25 -23.40 19.01
CA LEU A 328 0.24 -24.64 19.61
C LEU A 328 1.32 -24.42 20.68
N THR A 329 1.76 -23.19 20.91
CA THR A 329 2.79 -22.89 21.91
C THR A 329 2.33 -23.25 23.32
N GLN A 330 3.28 -23.65 24.17
CA GLN A 330 2.98 -23.97 25.57
C GLN A 330 2.33 -22.79 26.30
N ILE A 331 2.70 -21.56 25.94
CA ILE A 331 2.13 -20.33 26.51
C ILE A 331 0.62 -20.27 26.23
N ASN A 332 0.18 -20.47 24.98
CA ASN A 332 -1.24 -20.45 24.64
C ASN A 332 -2.02 -21.63 25.23
N VAL A 333 -1.40 -22.81 25.30
CA VAL A 333 -1.99 -23.98 26.00
C VAL A 333 -2.22 -23.67 27.49
N ASN A 334 -1.25 -23.05 28.17
CA ASN A 334 -1.39 -22.64 29.57
C ASN A 334 -2.48 -21.57 29.75
N ARG A 335 -2.54 -20.59 28.84
CA ARG A 335 -3.58 -19.55 28.85
C ARG A 335 -4.98 -20.14 28.67
N LEU A 336 -5.14 -21.10 27.77
CA LEU A 336 -6.42 -21.79 27.57
C LEU A 336 -6.84 -22.60 28.81
N ASN A 337 -5.90 -23.27 29.50
CA ASN A 337 -6.21 -23.94 30.76
C ASN A 337 -6.56 -22.96 31.88
N GLN A 338 -5.83 -21.85 31.99
CA GLN A 338 -6.12 -20.81 32.98
C GLN A 338 -7.51 -20.22 32.74
N TRP A 339 -7.83 -19.91 31.48
CA TRP A 339 -9.16 -19.46 31.09
C TRP A 339 -10.22 -20.52 31.36
N ALA A 340 -9.96 -21.79 31.10
CA ALA A 340 -10.91 -22.86 31.38
C ALA A 340 -11.18 -23.05 32.88
N GLY A 341 -10.17 -22.81 33.72
CA GLY A 341 -10.27 -22.90 35.18
C GLY A 341 -10.85 -21.67 35.88
N ASP A 342 -11.02 -20.53 35.19
CA ASP A 342 -11.66 -19.36 35.78
C ASP A 342 -13.16 -19.66 36.01
N PRO A 343 -13.70 -19.47 37.22
CA PRO A 343 -15.12 -19.74 37.51
C PRO A 343 -16.10 -18.97 36.60
N ARG A 344 -15.70 -17.79 36.11
CA ARG A 344 -16.47 -16.91 35.23
C ARG A 344 -16.37 -17.31 33.76
N SER A 345 -15.52 -18.28 33.44
CA SER A 345 -15.37 -18.78 32.08
C SER A 345 -16.63 -19.47 31.59
N PRO A 346 -17.04 -19.28 30.32
CA PRO A 346 -18.21 -19.97 29.76
C PRO A 346 -18.02 -21.49 29.72
N VAL A 347 -16.78 -21.96 29.83
CA VAL A 347 -16.42 -23.38 29.87
C VAL A 347 -16.11 -23.90 31.27
N SER A 348 -16.25 -23.09 32.34
CA SER A 348 -15.91 -23.50 33.72
C SER A 348 -16.71 -24.70 34.23
N ARG A 349 -17.95 -24.83 33.75
CA ARG A 349 -18.85 -25.98 34.02
C ARG A 349 -18.62 -27.16 33.09
N SER A 350 -17.81 -26.98 32.06
CA SER A 350 -17.37 -28.07 31.18
C SER A 350 -16.06 -28.63 31.74
N SER A 351 -15.85 -29.94 31.65
CA SER A 351 -14.56 -30.55 32.01
C SER A 351 -13.52 -30.33 30.89
N PHE A 352 -13.51 -29.14 30.29
CA PHE A 352 -12.59 -28.78 29.21
C PHE A 352 -11.19 -28.57 29.79
N SER A 353 -10.23 -29.25 29.19
CA SER A 353 -8.82 -29.06 29.49
C SER A 353 -8.02 -29.23 28.20
N ILE A 354 -6.88 -28.56 28.10
CA ILE A 354 -5.98 -28.70 26.97
C ILE A 354 -4.55 -28.77 27.47
N ARG A 355 -3.82 -29.85 27.19
CA ARG A 355 -2.44 -29.99 27.65
C ARG A 355 -1.55 -30.42 26.50
N ARG A 356 -0.35 -29.86 26.45
CA ARG A 356 0.69 -30.27 25.52
C ARG A 356 1.76 -31.02 26.32
N TRP A 357 2.15 -32.18 25.82
CA TRP A 357 3.21 -32.99 26.39
C TRP A 357 3.97 -33.65 25.24
N ASN A 358 5.27 -33.40 25.14
CA ASN A 358 6.09 -33.77 23.98
C ASN A 358 5.44 -33.25 22.66
N ASN A 359 5.36 -34.09 21.63
CA ASN A 359 4.70 -33.80 20.35
C ASN A 359 3.22 -34.20 20.35
N LYS A 360 2.56 -34.25 21.52
CA LYS A 360 1.13 -34.55 21.61
C LYS A 360 0.36 -33.39 22.24
N LEU A 361 -0.79 -33.08 21.65
CA LEU A 361 -1.81 -32.23 22.22
C LEU A 361 -2.94 -33.11 22.75
N TYR A 362 -3.29 -32.97 24.01
CA TYR A 362 -4.40 -33.67 24.63
C TYR A 362 -5.53 -32.67 24.88
N ILE A 363 -6.72 -32.98 24.40
CA ILE A 363 -7.91 -32.16 24.60
C ILE A 363 -8.92 -32.98 25.40
N GLY A 364 -9.13 -32.56 26.65
CA GLY A 364 -10.06 -33.16 27.60
C GLY A 364 -11.45 -32.56 27.50
N GLY A 365 -12.44 -33.41 27.76
CA GLY A 365 -13.86 -33.05 27.88
C GLY A 365 -14.59 -34.12 28.69
N ARG A 366 -15.93 -34.13 28.64
CA ARG A 366 -16.73 -35.06 29.48
C ARG A 366 -16.43 -36.55 29.28
N ARG A 367 -15.87 -36.91 28.12
CA ARG A 367 -15.55 -38.28 27.72
C ARG A 367 -14.08 -38.66 27.91
N GLY A 368 -13.29 -37.81 28.58
CA GLY A 368 -11.86 -38.01 28.79
C GLY A 368 -10.98 -37.24 27.81
N ASP A 369 -9.68 -37.55 27.85
CA ASP A 369 -8.64 -36.91 27.06
C ASP A 369 -8.48 -37.55 25.68
N TYR A 370 -8.41 -36.70 24.64
CA TYR A 370 -8.17 -37.11 23.27
C TYR A 370 -6.76 -36.67 22.83
N PRO A 371 -5.84 -37.61 22.57
CA PRO A 371 -4.49 -37.27 22.11
C PRO A 371 -4.48 -37.00 20.60
N PHE A 372 -3.71 -36.00 20.20
CA PHE A 372 -3.40 -35.65 18.81
C PHE A 372 -1.90 -35.51 18.66
N ASP A 373 -1.33 -36.19 17.68
CA ASP A 373 0.08 -36.03 17.33
C ASP A 373 0.24 -34.69 16.58
N ILE A 374 1.04 -33.79 17.14
CA ILE A 374 1.39 -32.51 16.52
C ILE A 374 2.41 -32.84 15.42
N PRO A 375 2.12 -32.56 14.14
CA PRO A 375 3.09 -32.75 13.06
C PRO A 375 4.39 -32.00 13.37
N ASP A 376 5.53 -32.61 13.09
CA ASP A 376 6.85 -32.02 13.38
C ASP A 376 7.00 -30.65 12.71
N GLU A 377 6.40 -30.47 11.53
CA GLU A 377 6.37 -29.21 10.78
C GLU A 377 5.67 -28.06 11.51
N LEU A 378 4.74 -28.36 12.43
CA LEU A 378 4.02 -27.37 13.22
C LEU A 378 4.67 -27.13 14.60
N THR A 379 5.73 -27.86 14.93
CA THR A 379 6.43 -27.69 16.22
C THR A 379 7.39 -26.50 16.22
N SER A 380 7.94 -26.14 15.06
CA SER A 380 8.81 -24.99 14.86
C SER A 380 8.01 -23.71 14.60
N LEU A 381 8.40 -22.61 15.24
CA LEU A 381 7.91 -21.27 14.91
C LEU A 381 8.72 -20.59 13.81
N LEU A 382 9.83 -21.20 13.40
CA LEU A 382 10.69 -20.67 12.35
C LEU A 382 10.09 -21.04 10.99
N LEU A 383 9.65 -20.02 10.28
CA LEU A 383 9.24 -20.13 8.88
C LEU A 383 10.41 -19.78 7.96
N PRO A 384 10.51 -20.41 6.78
CA PRO A 384 11.51 -20.06 5.77
C PRO A 384 11.53 -18.56 5.48
N GLU A 385 12.72 -18.01 5.30
CA GLU A 385 12.90 -16.62 4.87
C GLU A 385 12.58 -16.48 3.38
N LEU A 386 12.05 -15.31 3.01
CA LEU A 386 11.76 -14.96 1.62
C LEU A 386 12.72 -13.87 1.11
N ASP A 387 13.36 -13.11 1.99
CA ASP A 387 14.27 -12.03 1.61
C ASP A 387 15.72 -12.53 1.73
N ALA A 388 16.31 -12.92 0.60
CA ALA A 388 17.74 -13.19 0.46
C ALA A 388 18.37 -12.23 -0.56
#